data_AF-A0A0F8Z3F3-F1
#
_entry.id   AF-A0A0F8Z3F3-F1
#
_cell.length_a   1.000
_cell.length_b   1.000
_cell.length_c   1.000
_cell.angle_alpha   90.00
_cell.angle_beta   90.00
_cell.angle_gamma   90.00
#
_symmetry.space_group_name_H-M   'P 1'
#
loop_
_entity.id
_entity.type
_entity.pdbx_description
1 polymer ?
#
loop_
_entity_poly.entity_id
_entity_poly.type
_entity_poly.pdbx_seq_one_letter_code
_entity_poly.pdbx_strand_id
1 'polypeptide(L)'
;TDCLNDDLGSINLCNEICNRFGLDTISVACTVGFAIECYENGLITADDTGGLELTWGNHAAIVEATRQIAEGTGFGGKVLADGAKVAAERIGKGAEQYAIHVSGEELPMHDPRLNPGLATSYKMDATPGRHTQMSAWTAEAQFTPAGLVPEEFDKYNYEGKGEIHRRVSAHFHTTSAAGMCMFAWCNLQPEVISDPLTCVTGRTYTLDDVQEMGNRIAALRIAFNVREGIRNIDLPVPDRMIGTKPLESGPLAGVTVDMDVQVREYLEAIGWDTKTGIPTKETLESLGLDFVAAELHP
;
A
#
# COMPACT_ATOMS: atom_id res chain seq x y z
N THR A 1 -15.70 -8.94 -5.90
CA THR A 1 -14.36 -9.54 -5.67
C THR A 1 -13.45 -9.12 -6.80
N ASP A 2 -12.13 -9.13 -6.62
CA ASP A 2 -11.16 -8.59 -7.59
C ASP A 2 -11.30 -9.20 -8.99
N CYS A 3 -11.41 -10.53 -9.08
CA CYS A 3 -11.59 -11.25 -10.36
C CYS A 3 -13.06 -11.53 -10.74
N LEU A 4 -14.03 -10.85 -10.10
CA LEU A 4 -15.48 -11.16 -10.19
C LEU A 4 -15.86 -12.63 -9.90
N ASN A 5 -15.03 -13.33 -9.15
CA ASN A 5 -15.31 -14.68 -8.65
C ASN A 5 -16.11 -14.62 -7.35
N ASP A 6 -17.33 -15.12 -7.33
CA ASP A 6 -18.22 -15.21 -6.17
C ASP A 6 -18.37 -16.65 -5.63
N ASP A 7 -17.70 -17.64 -6.24
CA ASP A 7 -17.69 -19.02 -5.77
C ASP A 7 -16.76 -19.17 -4.56
N LEU A 8 -17.34 -19.24 -3.37
CA LEU A 8 -16.58 -19.32 -2.11
C LEU A 8 -15.66 -20.54 -2.04
N GLY A 9 -16.04 -21.66 -2.66
CA GLY A 9 -15.23 -22.88 -2.69
C GLY A 9 -13.89 -22.65 -3.39
N SER A 10 -13.92 -22.03 -4.56
CA SER A 10 -12.75 -21.67 -5.35
C SER A 10 -11.90 -20.59 -4.68
N ILE A 11 -12.51 -19.59 -4.05
CA ILE A 11 -11.79 -18.56 -3.29
C ILE A 11 -10.98 -19.20 -2.15
N ASN A 12 -11.62 -20.09 -1.39
CA ASN A 12 -10.95 -20.84 -0.31
C ASN A 12 -9.83 -21.73 -0.86
N LEU A 13 -10.03 -22.35 -2.03
CA LEU A 13 -9.00 -23.17 -2.67
C LEU A 13 -7.81 -22.34 -3.15
N CYS A 14 -8.03 -21.17 -3.75
CA CYS A 14 -6.94 -20.25 -4.10
C CYS A 14 -6.14 -19.83 -2.85
N ASN A 15 -6.85 -19.47 -1.77
CA ASN A 15 -6.21 -19.13 -0.50
C ASN A 15 -5.42 -20.31 0.10
N GLU A 16 -5.94 -21.53 0.04
CA GLU A 16 -5.22 -22.75 0.47
C GLU A 16 -3.97 -23.00 -0.37
N ILE A 17 -4.04 -22.81 -1.70
CA ILE A 17 -2.88 -22.92 -2.59
C ILE A 17 -1.81 -21.89 -2.19
N CYS A 18 -2.17 -20.62 -2.07
CA CYS A 18 -1.23 -19.57 -1.68
C CYS A 18 -0.59 -19.87 -0.32
N ASN A 19 -1.39 -20.28 0.67
CA ASN A 19 -0.88 -20.60 2.01
C ASN A 19 0.09 -21.79 2.01
N ARG A 20 -0.19 -22.85 1.23
CA ARG A 20 0.70 -24.02 1.14
C ARG A 20 2.03 -23.73 0.48
N PHE A 21 2.03 -22.83 -0.50
CA PHE A 21 3.23 -22.46 -1.26
C PHE A 21 3.94 -21.22 -0.70
N GLY A 22 3.36 -20.54 0.29
CA GLY A 22 3.93 -19.33 0.89
C GLY A 22 3.86 -18.12 -0.04
N LEU A 23 2.77 -18.00 -0.81
CA LEU A 23 2.51 -16.88 -1.71
C LEU A 23 1.63 -15.82 -1.07
N ASP A 24 1.86 -14.56 -1.43
CA ASP A 24 0.96 -13.47 -1.08
C ASP A 24 -0.35 -13.58 -1.87
N THR A 25 -1.48 -13.59 -1.16
CA THR A 25 -2.81 -13.70 -1.78
C THR A 25 -3.21 -12.43 -2.52
N ILE A 26 -2.71 -11.26 -2.11
CA ILE A 26 -3.03 -9.98 -2.76
C ILE A 26 -2.36 -9.93 -4.13
N SER A 27 -1.02 -10.05 -4.18
CA SER A 27 -0.28 -10.05 -5.44
C SER A 27 -0.73 -11.15 -6.40
N VAL A 28 -1.02 -12.36 -5.91
CA VAL A 28 -1.56 -13.43 -6.76
C VAL A 28 -2.92 -13.07 -7.35
N ALA A 29 -3.86 -12.59 -6.52
CA ALA A 29 -5.19 -12.21 -7.00
C ALA A 29 -5.12 -11.07 -8.02
N CYS A 30 -4.38 -10.00 -7.71
CA CYS A 30 -4.22 -8.86 -8.61
C CYS A 30 -3.51 -9.25 -9.92
N THR A 31 -2.52 -10.14 -9.87
CA THR A 31 -1.83 -10.63 -11.08
C THR A 31 -2.74 -11.51 -11.94
N VAL A 32 -3.60 -12.34 -11.33
CA VAL A 32 -4.60 -13.11 -12.07
C VAL A 32 -5.68 -12.18 -12.65
N GLY A 33 -6.14 -11.18 -11.90
CA GLY A 33 -7.07 -10.15 -12.38
C GLY A 33 -6.50 -9.38 -13.58
N PHE A 34 -5.22 -8.98 -13.50
CA PHE A 34 -4.47 -8.39 -14.61
C PHE A 34 -4.46 -9.29 -15.85
N ALA A 35 -4.20 -10.59 -15.68
CA ALA A 35 -4.19 -11.54 -16.80
C ALA A 35 -5.57 -11.71 -17.43
N ILE A 36 -6.64 -11.73 -16.62
CA ILE A 36 -8.02 -11.76 -17.10
C ILE A 36 -8.34 -10.51 -17.92
N GLU A 37 -7.95 -9.32 -17.45
CA GLU A 37 -8.18 -8.08 -18.19
C GLU A 37 -7.38 -8.03 -19.50
N CYS A 38 -6.14 -8.53 -19.50
CA CYS A 38 -5.35 -8.70 -20.73
C CYS A 38 -6.00 -9.66 -21.72
N TYR A 39 -6.61 -10.75 -21.23
CA TYR A 39 -7.33 -11.71 -22.05
C TYR A 39 -8.59 -11.11 -22.67
N GLU A 40 -9.40 -10.41 -21.87
CA GLU A 40 -10.60 -9.70 -22.33
C GLU A 40 -10.27 -8.68 -23.43
N ASN A 41 -9.14 -7.98 -23.29
CA ASN A 41 -8.69 -6.98 -24.27
C ASN A 41 -7.87 -7.58 -25.44
N GLY A 42 -7.72 -8.91 -25.50
CA GLY A 42 -7.07 -9.62 -26.61
C GLY A 42 -5.54 -9.48 -26.67
N LEU A 43 -4.90 -9.08 -25.57
CA LEU A 43 -3.43 -9.00 -25.48
C LEU A 43 -2.81 -10.41 -25.36
N ILE A 44 -3.55 -11.31 -24.71
CA ILE A 44 -3.27 -12.75 -24.62
C ILE A 44 -4.51 -13.54 -25.03
N THR A 45 -4.31 -14.77 -25.46
CA THR A 45 -5.35 -15.66 -26.01
C THR A 45 -5.27 -17.05 -25.38
N ALA A 46 -6.26 -17.92 -25.67
CA ALA A 46 -6.23 -19.30 -25.21
C ALA A 46 -4.96 -20.05 -25.66
N ASP A 47 -4.41 -19.72 -26.82
CA ASP A 47 -3.16 -20.32 -27.30
C ASP A 47 -1.97 -19.94 -26.42
N ASP A 48 -1.91 -18.69 -25.95
CA ASP A 48 -0.85 -18.20 -25.05
C ASP A 48 -0.95 -18.86 -23.66
N THR A 49 -2.18 -19.08 -23.18
CA THR A 49 -2.46 -19.57 -21.83
C THR A 49 -2.49 -21.10 -21.72
N GLY A 50 -2.23 -21.82 -22.81
CA GLY A 50 -2.30 -23.29 -22.85
C GLY A 50 -3.74 -23.83 -22.76
N GLY A 51 -4.71 -23.08 -23.28
CA GLY A 51 -6.13 -23.41 -23.31
C GLY A 51 -6.94 -22.89 -22.13
N LEU A 52 -6.35 -22.07 -21.25
CA LEU A 52 -7.10 -21.45 -20.15
C LEU A 52 -7.87 -20.23 -20.66
N GLU A 53 -9.19 -20.31 -20.55
CA GLU A 53 -10.10 -19.20 -20.81
C GLU A 53 -10.12 -18.25 -19.59
N LEU A 54 -9.17 -17.30 -19.55
CA LEU A 54 -9.03 -16.32 -18.48
C LEU A 54 -10.09 -15.21 -18.58
N THR A 55 -11.35 -15.55 -18.33
CA THR A 55 -12.48 -14.60 -18.33
C THR A 55 -12.95 -14.26 -16.93
N TRP A 56 -13.54 -13.08 -16.75
CA TRP A 56 -14.07 -12.62 -15.47
C TRP A 56 -15.06 -13.61 -14.87
N GLY A 57 -14.90 -13.94 -13.58
CA GLY A 57 -15.75 -14.90 -12.86
C GLY A 57 -15.53 -16.38 -13.22
N ASN A 58 -14.63 -16.72 -14.15
CA ASN A 58 -14.31 -18.12 -14.46
C ASN A 58 -13.46 -18.74 -13.34
N HIS A 59 -14.13 -19.18 -12.28
CA HIS A 59 -13.51 -19.71 -11.07
C HIS A 59 -12.57 -20.90 -11.34
N ALA A 60 -12.86 -21.74 -12.34
CA ALA A 60 -12.01 -22.88 -12.68
C ALA A 60 -10.67 -22.42 -13.29
N ALA A 61 -10.70 -21.46 -14.21
CA ALA A 61 -9.50 -20.88 -14.80
C ALA A 61 -8.69 -20.08 -13.77
N ILE A 62 -9.35 -19.35 -12.86
CA ILE A 62 -8.71 -18.61 -11.77
C ILE A 62 -7.93 -19.55 -10.83
N VAL A 63 -8.55 -20.66 -10.40
CA VAL A 63 -7.89 -21.67 -9.56
C VAL A 63 -6.70 -22.30 -10.28
N GLU A 64 -6.85 -22.62 -11.56
CA GLU A 64 -5.78 -23.24 -12.35
C GLU A 64 -4.62 -22.26 -12.60
N ALA A 65 -4.89 -20.98 -12.89
CA ALA A 65 -3.87 -19.96 -12.99
C ALA A 65 -3.11 -19.78 -11.66
N THR A 66 -3.85 -19.77 -10.54
CA THR A 66 -3.27 -19.72 -9.19
C THR A 66 -2.35 -20.91 -8.92
N ARG A 67 -2.77 -22.12 -9.32
CA ARG A 67 -1.95 -23.34 -9.21
C ARG A 67 -0.70 -23.27 -10.09
N GLN A 68 -0.82 -22.80 -11.32
CA GLN A 68 0.32 -22.64 -12.23
C GLN A 68 1.36 -21.64 -11.71
N ILE A 69 0.91 -20.53 -11.11
CA ILE A 69 1.80 -19.60 -10.41
C ILE A 69 2.54 -20.32 -9.28
N ALA A 70 1.79 -21.01 -8.41
CA ALA A 70 2.35 -21.70 -7.24
C ALA A 70 3.34 -22.82 -7.59
N GLU A 71 3.05 -23.59 -8.63
CA GLU A 71 3.90 -24.70 -9.06
C GLU A 71 5.03 -24.27 -10.02
N GLY A 72 5.02 -23.02 -10.51
CA GLY A 72 5.95 -22.55 -11.52
C GLY A 72 5.75 -23.24 -12.88
N THR A 73 4.52 -23.62 -13.22
CA THR A 73 4.17 -24.37 -14.44
C THR A 73 3.31 -23.56 -15.40
N GLY A 74 3.20 -24.01 -16.65
CA GLY A 74 2.28 -23.41 -17.63
C GLY A 74 2.53 -21.92 -17.91
N PHE A 75 1.46 -21.20 -18.25
CA PHE A 75 1.50 -19.75 -18.44
C PHE A 75 1.66 -19.01 -17.12
N GLY A 76 0.97 -19.48 -16.06
CA GLY A 76 1.04 -18.86 -14.73
C GLY A 76 2.47 -18.80 -14.19
N GLY A 77 3.21 -19.90 -14.23
CA GLY A 77 4.58 -19.97 -13.77
C GLY A 77 5.58 -19.19 -14.63
N LYS A 78 5.39 -19.18 -15.95
CA LYS A 78 6.35 -18.56 -16.89
C LYS A 78 6.16 -17.06 -17.05
N VAL A 79 4.93 -16.58 -16.92
CA VAL A 79 4.58 -15.18 -17.20
C VAL A 79 4.17 -14.46 -15.93
N LEU A 80 3.28 -15.06 -15.12
CA LEU A 80 2.60 -14.40 -14.01
C LEU A 80 3.35 -14.49 -12.67
N ALA A 81 4.23 -15.48 -12.48
CA ALA A 81 4.83 -15.76 -11.17
C ALA A 81 5.70 -14.64 -10.57
N ASP A 82 6.15 -13.67 -11.38
CA ASP A 82 6.95 -12.52 -10.93
C ASP A 82 6.13 -11.23 -10.75
N GLY A 83 4.80 -11.36 -10.63
CA GLY A 83 3.87 -10.25 -10.38
C GLY A 83 3.41 -9.52 -11.65
N ALA A 84 2.41 -8.65 -11.50
CA ALA A 84 1.72 -7.99 -12.60
C ALA A 84 2.63 -7.05 -13.38
N LYS A 85 3.58 -6.37 -12.70
CA LYS A 85 4.56 -5.49 -13.35
C LYS A 85 5.42 -6.25 -14.37
N VAL A 86 6.05 -7.34 -13.94
CA VAL A 86 6.94 -8.14 -14.78
C VAL A 86 6.13 -8.92 -15.83
N ALA A 87 4.94 -9.39 -15.47
CA ALA A 87 4.03 -10.01 -16.42
C ALA A 87 3.63 -9.04 -17.56
N ALA A 88 3.35 -7.78 -17.24
CA ALA A 88 3.06 -6.75 -18.24
C ALA A 88 4.25 -6.50 -19.18
N GLU A 89 5.48 -6.45 -18.65
CA GLU A 89 6.70 -6.34 -19.47
C GLU A 89 6.87 -7.53 -20.43
N ARG A 90 6.58 -8.75 -19.96
CA ARG A 90 6.66 -9.99 -20.75
C ARG A 90 5.59 -10.06 -21.84
N ILE A 91 4.36 -9.66 -21.54
CA ILE A 91 3.24 -9.66 -22.49
C ILE A 91 3.41 -8.54 -23.52
N GLY A 92 3.88 -7.37 -23.10
CA GLY A 92 3.99 -6.19 -23.93
C GLY A 92 2.62 -5.71 -24.42
N LYS A 93 2.57 -5.15 -25.64
CA LYS A 93 1.32 -4.73 -26.32
C LYS A 93 0.47 -3.72 -25.52
N GLY A 94 1.09 -2.90 -24.67
CA GLY A 94 0.37 -1.94 -23.83
C GLY A 94 -0.23 -2.57 -22.56
N ALA A 95 0.22 -3.76 -22.15
CA ALA A 95 -0.28 -4.45 -20.96
C ALA A 95 -0.09 -3.63 -19.68
N GLU A 96 0.90 -2.74 -19.62
CA GLU A 96 1.21 -1.91 -18.45
C GLU A 96 0.03 -1.08 -17.96
N GLN A 97 -0.93 -0.73 -18.82
CA GLN A 97 -2.14 0.02 -18.45
C GLN A 97 -3.13 -0.78 -17.57
N TYR A 98 -2.97 -2.11 -17.54
CA TYR A 98 -3.79 -3.06 -16.78
C TYR A 98 -3.11 -3.49 -15.46
N ALA A 99 -1.80 -3.24 -15.32
CA ALA A 99 -1.06 -3.64 -14.13
C ALA A 99 -1.23 -2.59 -13.02
N ILE A 100 -2.05 -2.91 -12.01
CA ILE A 100 -2.37 -1.99 -10.91
C ILE A 100 -1.37 -2.17 -9.76
N HIS A 101 -0.26 -1.45 -9.82
CA HIS A 101 0.81 -1.51 -8.82
C HIS A 101 1.45 -0.14 -8.55
N VAL A 102 2.18 0.00 -7.45
CA VAL A 102 3.11 1.12 -7.22
C VAL A 102 4.51 0.55 -7.00
N SER A 103 5.47 0.91 -7.86
CA SER A 103 6.83 0.37 -7.84
C SER A 103 6.96 -1.16 -7.95
N GLY A 104 5.92 -1.86 -8.40
CA GLY A 104 5.88 -3.32 -8.53
C GLY A 104 5.10 -4.03 -7.43
N GLU A 105 4.66 -3.33 -6.39
CA GLU A 105 3.74 -3.87 -5.38
C GLU A 105 2.29 -3.68 -5.85
N GLU A 106 1.54 -4.77 -5.98
CA GLU A 106 0.11 -4.71 -6.32
C GLU A 106 -0.73 -4.03 -5.22
N LEU A 107 -1.76 -3.28 -5.64
CA LEU A 107 -2.62 -2.58 -4.68
C LEU A 107 -3.62 -3.55 -4.01
N PRO A 108 -3.84 -3.44 -2.68
CA PRO A 108 -4.77 -4.27 -1.94
C PRO A 108 -6.21 -3.81 -2.14
N MET A 109 -7.17 -4.52 -1.52
CA MET A 109 -8.61 -4.30 -1.64
C MET A 109 -9.13 -3.04 -0.89
N HIS A 110 -8.41 -1.92 -0.98
CA HIS A 110 -8.85 -0.62 -0.46
C HIS A 110 -8.65 0.47 -1.52
N ASP A 111 -9.76 1.12 -1.86
CA ASP A 111 -9.84 2.13 -2.93
C ASP A 111 -9.57 3.54 -2.38
N PRO A 112 -8.51 4.23 -2.85
CA PRO A 112 -8.26 5.61 -2.44
C PRO A 112 -9.39 6.59 -2.78
N ARG A 113 -10.24 6.28 -3.77
CA ARG A 113 -11.43 7.11 -4.05
C ARG A 113 -12.46 7.04 -2.92
N LEU A 114 -12.48 5.97 -2.12
CA LEU A 114 -13.30 5.87 -0.91
C LEU A 114 -12.59 6.47 0.31
N ASN A 115 -11.29 6.21 0.44
CA ASN A 115 -10.45 6.66 1.55
C ASN A 115 -9.18 7.36 1.00
N PRO A 116 -9.26 8.68 0.69
CA PRO A 116 -8.22 9.42 -0.02
C PRO A 116 -6.83 9.40 0.63
N GLY A 117 -6.73 9.21 1.95
CA GLY A 117 -5.44 9.10 2.63
C GLY A 117 -4.61 7.89 2.20
N LEU A 118 -5.23 6.87 1.57
CA LEU A 118 -4.51 5.73 1.00
C LEU A 118 -3.60 6.16 -0.15
N ALA A 119 -4.00 7.14 -0.96
CA ALA A 119 -3.21 7.57 -2.11
C ALA A 119 -1.80 8.03 -1.68
N THR A 120 -1.73 8.84 -0.62
CA THR A 120 -0.44 9.27 -0.04
C THR A 120 0.34 8.10 0.50
N SER A 121 -0.30 7.13 1.17
CA SER A 121 0.39 6.00 1.81
C SER A 121 0.94 5.02 0.79
N TYR A 122 0.13 4.69 -0.21
CA TYR A 122 0.54 3.85 -1.33
C TYR A 122 1.69 4.44 -2.13
N LYS A 123 1.82 5.77 -2.19
CA LYS A 123 2.92 6.42 -2.90
C LYS A 123 4.15 6.65 -2.01
N MET A 124 3.95 7.22 -0.82
CA MET A 124 5.02 7.83 -0.02
C MET A 124 5.58 6.96 1.10
N ASP A 125 4.93 5.85 1.47
CA ASP A 125 5.55 4.90 2.40
C ASP A 125 6.73 4.17 1.75
N ALA A 126 7.77 3.87 2.53
CA ALA A 126 8.96 3.18 2.02
C ALA A 126 8.67 1.79 1.42
N THR A 127 7.53 1.18 1.76
CA THR A 127 6.92 0.04 1.07
C THR A 127 5.63 0.49 0.38
N PRO A 128 5.71 0.97 -0.89
CA PRO A 128 4.57 1.46 -1.65
C PRO A 128 3.47 0.40 -1.81
N GLY A 129 2.26 0.84 -2.16
CA GLY A 129 1.14 -0.05 -2.44
C GLY A 129 0.54 -0.77 -1.23
N ARG A 130 1.01 -0.51 0.00
CA ARG A 130 0.60 -1.30 1.19
C ARG A 130 -0.39 -0.55 2.11
N HIS A 131 -1.57 -1.12 2.32
CA HIS A 131 -2.60 -0.53 3.20
C HIS A 131 -2.25 -0.65 4.69
N THR A 132 -1.49 -1.69 5.04
CA THR A 132 -1.13 -2.02 6.44
C THR A 132 -0.11 -1.10 7.08
N GLN A 133 0.28 0.00 6.43
CA GLN A 133 1.21 1.00 7.00
C GLN A 133 0.50 2.04 7.88
N MET A 134 -0.84 2.10 7.78
CA MET A 134 -1.73 3.07 8.45
C MET A 134 -1.40 4.53 8.17
N SER A 135 -2.43 5.33 8.05
CA SER A 135 -2.29 6.77 7.83
C SER A 135 -3.63 7.46 8.06
N ALA A 136 -3.81 8.67 7.51
CA ALA A 136 -5.09 9.35 7.47
C ALA A 136 -6.26 8.45 7.01
N TRP A 137 -6.00 7.46 6.15
CA TRP A 137 -7.05 6.56 5.66
C TRP A 137 -7.76 5.77 6.77
N THR A 138 -7.05 5.38 7.84
CA THR A 138 -7.71 4.66 8.94
C THR A 138 -8.55 5.59 9.77
N ALA A 139 -8.24 6.88 9.83
CA ALA A 139 -9.11 7.86 10.48
C ALA A 139 -10.38 8.04 9.64
N GLU A 140 -10.25 8.14 8.31
CA GLU A 140 -11.38 8.22 7.38
C GLU A 140 -12.28 6.98 7.40
N ALA A 141 -11.68 5.80 7.62
CA ALA A 141 -12.36 4.52 7.73
C ALA A 141 -12.80 4.17 9.17
N GLN A 142 -12.54 5.05 10.15
CA GLN A 142 -12.88 4.86 11.57
C GLN A 142 -12.24 3.61 12.22
N PHE A 143 -11.00 3.29 11.82
CA PHE A 143 -10.17 2.21 12.38
C PHE A 143 -9.03 2.70 13.29
N THR A 144 -8.85 4.01 13.41
CA THR A 144 -7.80 4.60 14.26
C THR A 144 -8.21 4.54 15.75
N PRO A 145 -7.27 4.29 16.69
CA PRO A 145 -7.50 4.42 18.12
C PRO A 145 -8.31 5.67 18.47
N ALA A 146 -9.39 5.49 19.24
CA ALA A 146 -10.22 6.60 19.69
C ALA A 146 -9.36 7.60 20.49
N GLY A 147 -9.39 8.88 20.09
CA GLY A 147 -8.59 9.93 20.73
C GLY A 147 -7.21 10.18 20.12
N LEU A 148 -6.72 9.35 19.19
CA LEU A 148 -5.49 9.67 18.46
C LEU A 148 -5.71 10.81 17.46
N VAL A 149 -6.87 10.81 16.80
CA VAL A 149 -7.35 11.90 15.93
C VAL A 149 -8.67 12.38 16.51
N PRO A 150 -8.65 13.28 17.51
CA PRO A 150 -9.87 13.80 18.14
C PRO A 150 -10.62 14.80 17.27
N GLU A 151 -9.96 15.39 16.27
CA GLU A 151 -10.57 16.36 15.36
C GLU A 151 -11.56 15.71 14.37
N GLU A 152 -12.69 16.36 14.14
CA GLU A 152 -13.58 16.03 13.01
C GLU A 152 -13.00 16.58 11.72
N PHE A 153 -13.11 15.82 10.64
CA PHE A 153 -12.65 16.24 9.32
C PHE A 153 -13.50 15.59 8.20
N ASP A 154 -13.59 16.27 7.06
CA ASP A 154 -14.17 15.70 5.85
C ASP A 154 -13.07 14.96 5.08
N LYS A 155 -13.27 13.66 4.83
CA LYS A 155 -12.30 12.82 4.11
C LYS A 155 -12.01 13.32 2.68
N TYR A 156 -12.95 14.03 2.05
CA TYR A 156 -12.82 14.60 0.71
C TYR A 156 -12.35 16.06 0.71
N ASN A 157 -12.16 16.68 1.88
CA ASN A 157 -11.33 17.87 1.99
C ASN A 157 -9.88 17.43 2.07
N TYR A 158 -9.10 17.68 1.02
CA TYR A 158 -7.72 17.21 0.94
C TYR A 158 -6.73 18.08 1.71
N GLU A 159 -7.13 19.29 2.11
CA GLU A 159 -6.32 20.19 2.94
C GLU A 159 -6.42 19.86 4.44
N GLY A 160 -5.32 20.08 5.17
CA GLY A 160 -5.19 19.79 6.60
C GLY A 160 -4.98 18.32 6.94
N LYS A 161 -4.79 17.44 5.96
CA LYS A 161 -4.66 15.99 6.19
C LYS A 161 -3.23 15.53 6.44
N GLY A 162 -2.24 16.36 6.12
CA GLY A 162 -0.83 16.04 6.36
C GLY A 162 -0.51 15.67 7.82
N GLU A 163 -1.02 16.46 8.78
CA GLU A 163 -0.80 16.22 10.21
C GLU A 163 -1.53 14.95 10.70
N ILE A 164 -2.74 14.69 10.21
CA ILE A 164 -3.46 13.45 10.51
C ILE A 164 -2.64 12.24 10.01
N HIS A 165 -2.13 12.32 8.77
CA HIS A 165 -1.29 11.26 8.20
C HIS A 165 -0.05 11.03 9.06
N ARG A 166 0.70 12.09 9.37
CA ARG A 166 1.90 12.02 10.22
C ARG A 166 1.59 11.35 11.56
N ARG A 167 0.56 11.82 12.26
CA ARG A 167 0.23 11.35 13.60
C ARG A 167 -0.13 9.87 13.62
N VAL A 168 -0.93 9.43 12.66
CA VAL A 168 -1.36 8.03 12.55
C VAL A 168 -0.21 7.12 12.13
N SER A 169 0.50 7.46 11.06
CA SER A 169 1.60 6.64 10.51
C SER A 169 2.76 6.51 11.51
N ALA A 170 3.15 7.59 12.20
CA ALA A 170 4.20 7.55 13.21
C ALA A 170 3.79 6.64 14.40
N HIS A 171 2.58 6.81 14.93
CA HIS A 171 2.10 5.95 16.03
C HIS A 171 2.09 4.47 15.62
N PHE A 172 1.63 4.19 14.39
CA PHE A 172 1.59 2.83 13.88
C PHE A 172 2.98 2.24 13.56
N HIS A 173 3.95 3.03 13.10
CA HIS A 173 5.32 2.55 12.92
C HIS A 173 5.94 2.09 14.23
N THR A 174 5.74 2.84 15.32
CA THR A 174 6.17 2.41 16.66
C THR A 174 5.43 1.15 17.10
N THR A 175 4.10 1.07 16.87
CA THR A 175 3.27 -0.11 17.13
C THR A 175 3.83 -1.37 16.45
N SER A 176 4.11 -1.26 15.15
CA SER A 176 4.64 -2.33 14.32
C SER A 176 6.04 -2.77 14.80
N ALA A 177 6.92 -1.80 15.09
CA ALA A 177 8.26 -2.08 15.61
C ALA A 177 8.23 -2.73 17.02
N ALA A 178 7.24 -2.40 17.84
CA ALA A 178 7.02 -3.03 19.14
C ALA A 178 6.46 -4.46 19.03
N GLY A 179 6.13 -4.94 17.82
CA GLY A 179 5.54 -6.26 17.59
C GLY A 179 4.06 -6.36 18.00
N MET A 180 3.38 -5.22 18.17
CA MET A 180 1.98 -5.23 18.54
C MET A 180 1.09 -5.54 17.33
N CYS A 181 0.10 -6.41 17.54
CA CYS A 181 -0.92 -6.70 16.54
C CYS A 181 -1.67 -5.41 16.17
N MET A 182 -1.75 -5.14 14.88
CA MET A 182 -2.54 -4.05 14.32
C MET A 182 -4.00 -4.05 14.78
N PHE A 183 -4.64 -5.22 14.89
CA PHE A 183 -6.03 -5.26 15.36
C PHE A 183 -6.16 -4.88 16.82
N ALA A 184 -5.11 -5.10 17.64
CA ALA A 184 -5.10 -4.58 19.00
C ALA A 184 -5.02 -3.05 18.97
N TRP A 185 -4.15 -2.50 18.11
CA TRP A 185 -4.04 -1.06 17.90
C TRP A 185 -5.39 -0.43 17.49
N CYS A 186 -6.11 -0.98 16.52
CA CYS A 186 -7.40 -0.41 16.08
C CYS A 186 -8.49 -0.38 17.17
N ASN A 187 -8.37 -1.19 18.24
CA ASN A 187 -9.44 -1.39 19.23
C ASN A 187 -9.09 -0.86 20.63
N LEU A 188 -7.89 -0.30 20.80
CA LEU A 188 -7.40 0.17 22.11
C LEU A 188 -7.13 1.68 22.07
N GLN A 189 -6.88 2.26 23.24
CA GLN A 189 -6.59 3.69 23.38
C GLN A 189 -5.18 4.02 22.86
N PRO A 190 -4.85 5.28 22.54
CA PRO A 190 -3.54 5.66 22.01
C PRO A 190 -2.37 5.21 22.90
N GLU A 191 -2.57 5.13 24.21
CA GLU A 191 -1.59 4.69 25.22
C GLU A 191 -1.28 3.19 25.16
N VAL A 192 -1.96 2.43 24.28
CA VAL A 192 -1.71 1.00 24.05
C VAL A 192 -0.25 0.69 23.72
N ILE A 193 0.53 1.69 23.29
CA ILE A 193 1.97 1.54 23.05
C ILE A 193 2.81 2.07 24.21
N SER A 194 2.57 3.30 24.67
CA SER A 194 3.40 3.94 25.70
C SER A 194 3.37 3.16 27.03
N ASP A 195 2.20 2.68 27.45
CA ASP A 195 2.03 2.05 28.75
C ASP A 195 2.68 0.66 28.81
N PRO A 196 2.45 -0.26 27.84
CA PRO A 196 3.13 -1.54 27.86
C PRO A 196 4.64 -1.41 27.68
N LEU A 197 5.14 -0.50 26.81
CA LEU A 197 6.57 -0.25 26.67
C LEU A 197 7.18 0.20 28.02
N THR A 198 6.49 1.09 28.73
CA THR A 198 6.93 1.54 30.06
C THR A 198 7.00 0.39 31.05
N CYS A 199 5.94 -0.40 31.15
CA CYS A 199 5.85 -1.53 32.07
C CYS A 199 6.90 -2.62 31.79
N VAL A 200 7.18 -2.93 30.52
CA VAL A 200 8.08 -4.02 30.13
C VAL A 200 9.55 -3.60 30.21
N THR A 201 9.88 -2.38 29.79
CA THR A 201 11.29 -1.92 29.70
C THR A 201 11.78 -1.25 30.98
N GLY A 202 10.87 -0.75 31.83
CA GLY A 202 11.19 0.05 33.00
C GLY A 202 11.59 1.51 32.69
N ARG A 203 11.58 1.94 31.42
CA ARG A 203 11.77 3.33 31.00
C ARG A 203 10.40 3.96 30.74
N THR A 204 10.16 5.16 31.25
CA THR A 204 8.92 5.88 30.95
C THR A 204 8.87 6.30 29.48
N TYR A 205 7.76 5.99 28.83
CA TYR A 205 7.39 6.45 27.49
C TYR A 205 6.08 7.25 27.55
N THR A 206 6.04 8.34 26.80
CA THR A 206 4.87 9.18 26.56
C THR A 206 4.35 8.98 25.13
N LEU A 207 3.18 9.55 24.81
CA LEU A 207 2.70 9.56 23.43
C LEU A 207 3.62 10.36 22.50
N ASP A 208 4.28 11.41 22.99
CA ASP A 208 5.25 12.18 22.21
C ASP A 208 6.49 11.33 21.89
N ASP A 209 6.98 10.53 22.84
CA ASP A 209 8.06 9.56 22.56
C ASP A 209 7.63 8.56 21.47
N VAL A 210 6.38 8.09 21.50
CA VAL A 210 5.83 7.18 20.48
C VAL A 210 5.79 7.85 19.10
N GLN A 211 5.41 9.13 19.04
CA GLN A 211 5.42 9.91 17.81
C GLN A 211 6.84 10.13 17.28
N GLU A 212 7.79 10.50 18.15
CA GLU A 212 9.19 10.73 17.75
C GLU A 212 9.84 9.44 17.23
N MET A 213 9.65 8.30 17.92
CA MET A 213 10.13 7.00 17.46
C MET A 213 9.55 6.60 16.10
N GLY A 214 8.25 6.87 15.89
CA GLY A 214 7.56 6.59 14.65
C GLY A 214 8.11 7.38 13.47
N ASN A 215 8.30 8.69 13.66
CA ASN A 215 8.88 9.57 12.65
C ASN A 215 10.34 9.20 12.35
N ARG A 216 11.12 8.79 13.36
CA ARG A 216 12.46 8.24 13.18
C ARG A 216 12.45 6.99 12.30
N ILE A 217 11.51 6.07 12.52
CA ILE A 217 11.36 4.86 11.69
C ILE A 217 10.98 5.24 10.25
N ALA A 218 10.03 6.15 10.05
CA ALA A 218 9.66 6.63 8.71
C ALA A 218 10.86 7.22 7.96
N ALA A 219 11.60 8.12 8.61
CA ALA A 219 12.77 8.80 8.03
C ALA A 219 13.89 7.81 7.67
N LEU A 220 14.16 6.82 8.54
CA LEU A 220 15.17 5.82 8.27
C LEU A 220 14.77 4.89 7.10
N ARG A 221 13.50 4.48 7.03
CA ARG A 221 12.99 3.63 5.95
C ARG A 221 13.04 4.34 4.60
N ILE A 222 12.65 5.62 4.53
CA ILE A 222 12.73 6.36 3.27
C ILE A 222 14.18 6.65 2.88
N ALA A 223 15.05 6.91 3.85
CA ALA A 223 16.47 7.15 3.61
C ALA A 223 17.14 5.94 2.93
N PHE A 224 16.76 4.73 3.33
CA PHE A 224 17.19 3.52 2.64
C PHE A 224 16.79 3.55 1.16
N ASN A 225 15.52 3.83 0.84
CA ASN A 225 15.07 3.91 -0.56
C ASN A 225 15.87 4.96 -1.34
N VAL A 226 16.05 6.16 -0.78
CA VAL A 226 16.79 7.26 -1.42
C VAL A 226 18.24 6.86 -1.69
N ARG A 227 18.91 6.21 -0.73
CA ARG A 227 20.27 5.69 -0.92
C ARG A 227 20.34 4.67 -2.06
N GLU A 228 19.34 3.80 -2.18
CA GLU A 228 19.23 2.84 -3.29
C GLU A 228 18.75 3.47 -4.60
N GLY A 229 18.62 4.80 -4.66
CA GLY A 229 18.24 5.54 -5.87
C GLY A 229 16.73 5.58 -6.13
N ILE A 230 15.90 5.21 -5.15
CA ILE A 230 14.45 5.22 -5.25
C ILE A 230 13.90 6.44 -4.50
N ARG A 231 13.34 7.39 -5.25
CA ARG A 231 12.60 8.52 -4.67
C ARG A 231 11.11 8.27 -4.85
N ASN A 232 10.42 7.98 -3.74
CA ASN A 232 8.99 7.67 -3.74
C ASN A 232 8.12 8.75 -4.39
N ILE A 233 8.49 10.03 -4.26
CA ILE A 233 7.76 11.13 -4.87
C ILE A 233 7.70 11.05 -6.40
N ASP A 234 8.71 10.44 -7.03
CA ASP A 234 8.81 10.24 -8.48
C ASP A 234 8.12 8.96 -8.96
N LEU A 235 7.68 8.08 -8.04
CA LEU A 235 7.04 6.83 -8.43
C LEU A 235 5.73 7.13 -9.17
N PRO A 236 5.54 6.55 -10.36
CA PRO A 236 4.24 6.63 -11.03
C PRO A 236 3.22 5.84 -10.23
N VAL A 237 1.98 6.31 -10.27
CA VAL A 237 0.82 5.61 -9.70
C VAL A 237 -0.18 5.32 -10.82
N PRO A 238 -0.96 4.23 -10.75
CA PRO A 238 -1.96 3.95 -11.77
C PRO A 238 -3.03 5.05 -11.78
N ASP A 239 -3.40 5.56 -12.96
CA ASP A 239 -4.48 6.57 -13.10
C ASP A 239 -5.79 6.14 -12.46
N ARG A 240 -6.07 4.83 -12.50
CA ARG A 240 -7.26 4.23 -11.88
C ARG A 240 -7.27 4.34 -10.35
N MET A 241 -6.09 4.38 -9.72
CA MET A 241 -5.93 4.46 -8.27
C MET A 241 -6.52 5.76 -7.70
N ILE A 242 -6.30 6.88 -8.40
CA ILE A 242 -6.76 8.22 -7.97
C ILE A 242 -8.00 8.69 -8.75
N GLY A 243 -8.50 7.89 -9.69
CA GLY A 243 -9.67 8.25 -10.48
C GLY A 243 -9.41 9.39 -11.46
N THR A 244 -8.26 9.43 -12.13
CA THR A 244 -7.98 10.40 -13.21
C THR A 244 -9.09 10.38 -14.27
N LYS A 245 -9.55 9.17 -14.60
CA LYS A 245 -10.84 8.93 -15.26
C LYS A 245 -11.80 8.39 -14.21
N PRO A 246 -12.69 9.23 -13.64
CA PRO A 246 -13.54 8.82 -12.53
C PRO A 246 -14.61 7.83 -12.98
N LEU A 247 -15.17 7.09 -12.02
CA LEU A 247 -16.30 6.21 -12.29
C LEU A 247 -17.53 7.02 -12.73
N GLU A 248 -18.30 6.47 -13.66
CA GLU A 248 -19.53 7.10 -14.16
C GLU A 248 -20.76 6.81 -13.27
N SER A 249 -20.68 5.79 -12.40
CA SER A 249 -21.79 5.35 -11.56
C SER A 249 -21.33 4.74 -10.24
N GLY A 250 -22.28 4.52 -9.33
CA GLY A 250 -22.05 3.99 -7.99
C GLY A 250 -21.71 5.06 -6.94
N PRO A 251 -21.44 4.66 -5.68
CA PRO A 251 -21.22 5.58 -4.57
C PRO A 251 -20.00 6.50 -4.71
N LEU A 252 -19.07 6.16 -5.60
CA LEU A 252 -17.83 6.90 -5.87
C LEU A 252 -17.84 7.56 -7.26
N ALA A 253 -19.01 7.70 -7.89
CA ALA A 253 -19.14 8.35 -9.18
C ALA A 253 -18.60 9.78 -9.13
N GLY A 254 -17.76 10.14 -10.12
CA GLY A 254 -17.16 11.49 -10.21
C GLY A 254 -16.04 11.79 -9.21
N VAL A 255 -15.62 10.84 -8.37
CA VAL A 255 -14.55 11.07 -7.40
C VAL A 255 -13.17 10.96 -8.05
N THR A 256 -12.40 12.04 -7.95
CA THR A 256 -10.97 12.09 -8.27
C THR A 256 -10.21 12.58 -7.02
N VAL A 257 -9.13 11.88 -6.67
CA VAL A 257 -8.30 12.16 -5.50
C VAL A 257 -7.19 13.14 -5.87
N ASP A 258 -7.15 14.30 -5.21
CA ASP A 258 -5.99 15.19 -5.27
C ASP A 258 -4.88 14.64 -4.37
N MET A 259 -4.03 13.81 -4.96
CA MET A 259 -2.90 13.20 -4.26
C MET A 259 -1.79 14.23 -4.02
N ASP A 260 -1.63 15.22 -4.91
CA ASP A 260 -0.51 16.16 -4.85
C ASP A 260 -0.61 17.08 -3.63
N VAL A 261 -1.81 17.56 -3.30
CA VAL A 261 -2.05 18.32 -2.07
C VAL A 261 -1.74 17.46 -0.84
N GLN A 262 -2.27 16.24 -0.77
CA GLN A 262 -2.08 15.37 0.39
C GLN A 262 -0.61 14.95 0.58
N VAL A 263 0.12 14.67 -0.52
CA VAL A 263 1.56 14.35 -0.46
C VAL A 263 2.36 15.55 0.01
N ARG A 264 2.09 16.75 -0.53
CA ARG A 264 2.78 17.98 -0.11
C ARG A 264 2.59 18.23 1.38
N GLU A 265 1.35 18.24 1.86
CA GLU A 265 1.07 18.49 3.28
C GLU A 265 1.65 17.42 4.20
N TYR A 266 1.63 16.15 3.78
CA TYR A 266 2.27 15.08 4.55
C TYR A 266 3.77 15.32 4.69
N LEU A 267 4.46 15.65 3.58
CA LEU A 267 5.89 15.97 3.58
C LEU A 267 6.20 17.19 4.45
N GLU A 268 5.37 18.23 4.40
CA GLU A 268 5.48 19.40 5.28
C GLU A 268 5.34 19.02 6.76
N ALA A 269 4.35 18.18 7.10
CA ALA A 269 4.09 17.75 8.47
C ALA A 269 5.23 16.93 9.07
N ILE A 270 5.90 16.07 8.29
CA ILE A 270 7.05 15.27 8.74
C ILE A 270 8.39 15.99 8.57
N GLY A 271 8.40 17.24 8.09
CA GLY A 271 9.62 18.04 7.90
C GLY A 271 10.53 17.52 6.79
N TRP A 272 9.97 17.02 5.70
CA TRP A 272 10.72 16.54 4.52
C TRP A 272 10.63 17.56 3.38
N ASP A 273 11.59 17.52 2.47
CA ASP A 273 11.59 18.42 1.32
C ASP A 273 10.45 18.04 0.34
N THR A 274 9.55 18.98 0.08
CA THR A 274 8.32 18.75 -0.70
C THR A 274 8.56 18.49 -2.19
N LYS A 275 9.76 18.75 -2.70
CA LYS A 275 10.11 18.55 -4.11
C LYS A 275 10.85 17.23 -4.35
N THR A 276 11.63 16.81 -3.37
CA THR A 276 12.48 15.62 -3.48
C THR A 276 11.96 14.43 -2.67
N GLY A 277 11.08 14.68 -1.70
CA GLY A 277 10.58 13.67 -0.76
C GLY A 277 11.65 13.19 0.23
N ILE A 278 12.80 13.87 0.33
CA ILE A 278 13.92 13.48 1.18
C ILE A 278 13.77 14.17 2.55
N PRO A 279 13.96 13.45 3.67
CA PRO A 279 14.01 14.07 4.99
C PRO A 279 15.06 15.19 5.04
N THR A 280 14.69 16.37 5.53
CA THR A 280 15.66 17.47 5.64
C THR A 280 16.76 17.13 6.64
N LYS A 281 17.93 17.78 6.51
CA LYS A 281 19.03 17.61 7.45
C LYS A 281 18.60 17.91 8.90
N GLU A 282 17.86 19.00 9.12
CA GLU A 282 17.33 19.39 10.43
C GLU A 282 16.41 18.30 11.02
N THR A 283 15.49 17.76 10.21
CA THR A 283 14.63 16.65 10.63
C THR A 283 15.43 15.40 10.99
N LEU A 284 16.44 15.02 10.20
CA LEU A 284 17.28 13.86 10.50
C LEU A 284 18.07 14.05 11.81
N GLU A 285 18.71 15.21 12.00
CA GLU A 285 19.47 15.53 13.20
C GLU A 285 18.57 15.57 14.45
N SER A 286 17.39 16.19 14.37
CA SER A 286 16.41 16.21 15.47
C SER A 286 15.89 14.82 15.85
N LEU A 287 15.82 13.89 14.89
CA LEU A 287 15.47 12.49 15.12
C LEU A 287 16.67 11.64 15.58
N GLY A 288 17.87 12.21 15.78
CA GLY A 288 19.07 11.47 16.17
C GLY A 288 19.61 10.56 15.07
N LEU A 289 19.41 10.96 13.81
CA LEU A 289 19.87 10.26 12.61
C LEU A 289 21.02 11.03 11.92
N ASP A 290 21.96 11.58 12.69
CA ASP A 290 23.11 12.35 12.17
C ASP A 290 23.92 11.57 11.12
N PHE A 291 24.04 10.25 11.33
CA PHE A 291 24.73 9.35 10.39
C PHE A 291 24.02 9.25 9.03
N VAL A 292 22.69 9.34 9.01
CA VAL A 292 21.90 9.37 7.77
C VAL A 292 22.00 10.76 7.13
N ALA A 293 21.96 11.81 7.94
CA ALA A 293 22.09 13.18 7.46
C ALA A 293 23.42 13.39 6.71
N ALA A 294 24.53 12.85 7.24
CA ALA A 294 25.84 12.90 6.60
C ALA A 294 25.91 12.16 5.25
N GLU A 295 25.08 11.14 5.05
CA GLU A 295 25.03 10.35 3.82
C GLU A 295 24.14 11.01 2.75
N LEU A 296 22.96 11.52 3.15
CA LEU A 296 21.98 12.09 2.22
C LEU A 296 22.21 13.58 1.92
N HIS A 297 22.90 14.30 2.81
CA HIS A 297 23.19 15.73 2.68
C HIS A 297 24.69 16.01 2.90
N PRO A 298 25.57 15.52 1.99
CA PRO A 298 27.02 15.62 2.12
C PRO A 298 27.58 17.04 1.94
#